data_AF-A0ABD0NDD8-F1
#
_entry.id   AF-A0ABD0NDD8-F1
#
_cell.length_a   1.000
_cell.length_b   1.000
_cell.length_c   1.000
_cell.angle_alpha   90.00
_cell.angle_beta   90.00
_cell.angle_gamma   90.00
#
_symmetry.space_group_name_H-M   'P 1'
#
loop_
_entity.id
_entity.type
_entity.pdbx_description
1 polymer ?
#
loop_
_entity_poly.entity_id
_entity_poly.type
_entity_poly.pdbx_seq_one_letter_code
_entity_poly.pdbx_strand_id
1 'polypeptide(L)'
;MEMTVIVWGCFGAGKIGDLYHVQGILSQHGYDSMLQRHAVPSGQRLIGHGFTFQQDNDPKHTSKLCKSYLERKQSAGIMTVMEWPPQSPDLNPTELLWEELDSDV
;
A
#
# COMPACT_ATOMS: atom_id res chain seq x y z
N MET A 1 -23.45 -18.29 0.83
CA MET A 1 -22.59 -17.23 1.37
C MET A 1 -21.31 -17.28 0.57
N GLU A 2 -21.03 -16.25 -0.22
CA GLU A 2 -19.71 -16.08 -0.80
C GLU A 2 -18.74 -15.75 0.33
N MET A 3 -17.64 -16.49 0.40
CA MET A 3 -16.53 -16.14 1.29
C MET A 3 -15.66 -15.15 0.54
N THR A 4 -15.63 -13.90 0.97
CA THR A 4 -14.70 -12.90 0.43
C THR A 4 -13.42 -12.91 1.25
N VAL A 5 -12.28 -12.87 0.57
CA VAL A 5 -10.96 -12.71 1.19
C VAL A 5 -10.50 -11.29 0.89
N ILE A 6 -10.10 -10.55 1.93
CA ILE A 6 -9.54 -9.22 1.76
C ILE A 6 -8.03 -9.33 1.89
N VAL A 7 -7.31 -8.94 0.85
CA VAL A 7 -5.85 -8.90 0.85
C VAL A 7 -5.35 -7.47 0.66
N TRP A 8 -4.17 -7.21 1.21
CA TRP A 8 -3.37 -6.04 0.86
C TRP A 8 -2.11 -6.53 0.18
N GLY A 9 -1.71 -5.90 -0.92
CA GLY A 9 -0.52 -6.26 -1.67
C GLY A 9 0.25 -5.04 -2.13
N CYS A 10 1.52 -5.23 -2.44
CA CYS A 10 2.35 -4.23 -3.10
C CYS A 10 3.31 -4.89 -4.09
N PHE A 11 3.82 -4.11 -5.03
CA PHE A 11 4.83 -4.57 -5.99
C PHE A 11 5.71 -3.40 -6.42
N GLY A 12 6.85 -3.69 -7.04
CA GLY A 12 7.79 -2.68 -7.51
C GLY A 12 9.04 -3.30 -8.14
N ALA A 13 9.73 -2.54 -9.00
CA ALA A 13 10.94 -2.97 -9.70
C ALA A 13 10.80 -4.34 -10.42
N GLY A 14 9.62 -4.60 -11.01
CA GLY A 14 9.32 -5.85 -11.73
C GLY A 14 9.16 -7.09 -10.83
N LYS A 15 8.95 -6.89 -9.52
CA LYS A 15 8.80 -7.97 -8.52
C LYS A 15 7.61 -7.73 -7.61
N ILE A 16 7.04 -8.81 -7.08
CA ILE A 16 5.96 -8.77 -6.10
C ILE A 16 6.56 -8.52 -4.71
N GLY A 17 5.90 -7.66 -3.93
CA GLY A 17 6.20 -7.41 -2.52
C GLY A 17 5.40 -8.29 -1.58
N ASP A 18 5.13 -7.79 -0.38
CA ASP A 18 4.32 -8.53 0.58
C ASP A 18 2.85 -8.59 0.11
N LEU A 19 2.24 -9.77 0.24
CA LEU A 19 0.81 -10.01 0.16
C LEU A 19 0.31 -10.44 1.54
N TYR A 20 -0.66 -9.72 2.08
CA TYR A 20 -1.12 -9.88 3.45
C TYR A 20 -2.64 -10.06 3.50
N HIS A 21 -3.07 -11.14 4.17
CA HIS A 21 -4.49 -11.38 4.42
C HIS A 21 -5.00 -10.48 5.56
N VAL A 22 -5.93 -9.58 5.22
CA VAL A 22 -6.59 -8.69 6.16
C VAL A 22 -7.74 -9.43 6.82
N GLN A 23 -7.64 -9.62 8.14
CA GLN A 23 -8.73 -10.19 8.93
C GLN A 23 -9.77 -9.12 9.24
N GLY A 24 -10.96 -9.26 8.66
CA GLY A 24 -12.08 -8.32 8.85
C GLY A 24 -11.87 -6.99 8.13
N ILE A 25 -12.42 -5.91 8.70
CA ILE A 25 -12.35 -4.58 8.08
C ILE A 25 -11.02 -3.89 8.45
N LEU A 26 -10.30 -3.42 7.45
CA LEU A 26 -9.05 -2.67 7.67
C LEU A 26 -9.34 -1.28 8.26
N SER A 27 -9.01 -1.10 9.55
CA SER A 27 -9.07 0.21 10.21
C SER A 27 -7.81 1.05 9.95
N GLN A 28 -7.83 2.33 10.31
CA GLN A 28 -6.63 3.19 10.25
C GLN A 28 -5.45 2.65 11.08
N HIS A 29 -5.71 2.01 12.22
CA HIS A 29 -4.65 1.39 13.05
C HIS A 29 -4.11 0.11 12.42
N GLY A 30 -5.00 -0.65 11.76
CA GLY A 30 -4.59 -1.79 10.95
C GLY A 30 -3.70 -1.36 9.79
N TYR A 31 -4.08 -0.27 9.10
CA TYR A 31 -3.28 0.28 8.01
C TYR A 31 -1.94 0.83 8.48
N ASP A 32 -1.88 1.57 9.60
CA ASP A 32 -0.63 2.00 10.21
C ASP A 32 0.30 0.81 10.54
N SER A 33 -0.26 -0.27 11.08
CA SER A 33 0.48 -1.52 11.32
C SER A 33 0.99 -2.15 10.03
N MET A 34 0.18 -2.11 8.96
CA MET A 34 0.55 -2.58 7.64
C MET A 34 1.68 -1.77 7.01
N LEU A 35 1.64 -0.44 7.11
CA LEU A 35 2.71 0.44 6.64
C LEU A 35 4.04 0.11 7.33
N GLN A 36 4.00 -0.16 8.63
CA GLN A 36 5.17 -0.47 9.45
C GLN A 36 5.75 -1.86 9.18
N ARG A 37 4.89 -2.87 9.03
CA ARG A 37 5.30 -4.28 8.96
C ARG A 37 5.52 -4.78 7.54
N HIS A 38 4.79 -4.23 6.57
CA HIS A 38 4.73 -4.74 5.21
C HIS A 38 5.15 -3.70 4.17
N ALA A 39 4.49 -2.55 4.10
CA ALA A 39 4.68 -1.62 2.97
C ALA A 39 6.09 -1.01 2.91
N VAL A 40 6.54 -0.36 3.99
CA VAL A 40 7.87 0.28 4.01
C VAL A 40 9.00 -0.75 3.90
N PRO A 41 8.99 -1.87 4.67
CA PRO A 41 10.00 -2.91 4.51
C PRO A 41 10.02 -3.53 3.10
N SER A 42 8.87 -3.73 2.48
CA SER A 42 8.79 -4.24 1.10
C SER A 42 9.44 -3.28 0.11
N GLY A 43 9.11 -1.99 0.15
CA GLY A 43 9.73 -0.98 -0.71
C GLY A 43 11.25 -0.94 -0.57
N GLN A 44 11.76 -1.01 0.68
CA GLN A 44 13.20 -1.08 0.94
C GLN A 44 13.85 -2.34 0.37
N ARG A 45 13.19 -3.51 0.46
CA ARG A 45 13.72 -4.76 -0.11
C ARG A 45 13.70 -4.78 -1.63
N LEU A 46 12.63 -4.26 -2.23
CA LEU A 46 12.39 -4.33 -3.68
C LEU A 46 13.19 -3.28 -4.46
N ILE A 47 13.22 -2.05 -3.96
CA ILE A 47 13.73 -0.88 -4.68
C ILE A 47 14.98 -0.31 -4.00
N GLY A 48 15.04 -0.37 -2.67
CA GLY A 48 16.15 0.18 -1.88
C GLY A 48 15.77 1.47 -1.16
N HIS A 49 16.78 2.19 -0.69
CA HIS A 49 16.61 3.44 0.04
C HIS A 49 16.13 4.56 -0.89
N GLY A 50 15.19 5.40 -0.42
CA GLY A 50 14.67 6.52 -1.18
C GLY A 50 13.63 6.15 -2.24
N PHE A 51 13.01 4.97 -2.13
CA PHE A 51 11.93 4.56 -3.03
C PHE A 51 10.72 5.50 -2.92
N THR A 52 9.96 5.64 -4.00
CA THR A 52 8.68 6.34 -4.00
C THR A 52 7.56 5.36 -3.67
N PHE A 53 6.78 5.70 -2.65
CA PHE A 53 5.59 4.96 -2.24
C PHE A 53 4.35 5.65 -2.79
N GLN A 54 3.49 4.85 -3.41
CA GLN A 54 2.20 5.29 -3.92
C GLN A 54 1.09 4.61 -3.09
N GLN A 55 0.05 5.38 -2.77
CA GLN A 55 -1.18 4.92 -2.13
C GLN A 55 -2.33 5.83 -2.60
N ASP A 56 -3.56 5.34 -2.55
CA ASP A 56 -4.74 6.17 -2.81
C ASP A 56 -5.07 7.13 -1.66
N ASN A 57 -6.14 7.91 -1.84
CA ASN A 57 -6.62 8.90 -0.86
C ASN A 57 -7.71 8.39 0.09
N ASP A 58 -7.83 7.07 0.31
CA ASP A 58 -8.81 6.54 1.27
C ASP A 58 -8.66 7.24 2.64
N PRO A 59 -9.77 7.61 3.32
CA PRO A 59 -9.74 8.25 4.64
C PRO A 59 -8.81 7.58 5.65
N LYS A 60 -8.64 6.25 5.62
CA LYS A 60 -7.74 5.53 6.54
C LYS A 60 -6.26 5.74 6.18
N HIS A 61 -5.94 5.82 4.90
CA HIS A 61 -4.59 6.08 4.38
C HIS A 61 -4.18 7.54 4.59
N THR A 62 -5.15 8.44 4.54
CA THR A 62 -4.95 9.89 4.76
C THR A 62 -5.21 10.34 6.20
N SER A 63 -5.46 9.39 7.11
CA SER A 63 -5.64 9.67 8.54
C SER A 63 -4.40 10.32 9.14
N LYS A 64 -4.59 11.13 10.20
CA LYS A 64 -3.48 11.81 10.89
C LYS A 64 -2.41 10.81 11.38
N LEU A 65 -2.83 9.63 11.86
CA LEU A 65 -1.94 8.57 12.31
C LEU A 65 -0.98 8.12 11.19
N CYS A 66 -1.55 7.73 10.04
CA CYS A 66 -0.79 7.20 8.91
C CYS A 66 0.07 8.29 8.26
N LYS A 67 -0.47 9.50 8.07
CA LYS A 67 0.29 10.65 7.54
C LYS A 67 1.50 10.97 8.42
N SER A 68 1.32 11.07 9.74
CA SER A 68 2.43 11.35 10.65
C SER A 68 3.49 10.25 10.64
N TYR A 69 3.12 8.98 10.44
CA TYR A 69 4.11 7.91 10.26
C TYR A 69 4.91 8.08 8.97
N LEU A 70 4.24 8.29 7.83
CA LEU A 70 4.87 8.46 6.53
C LEU A 70 5.76 9.71 6.47
N GLU A 71 5.31 10.83 7.02
CA GLU A 71 6.09 12.07 7.14
C GLU A 71 7.39 11.86 7.91
N ARG A 72 7.38 11.07 9.00
CA ARG A 72 8.61 10.72 9.74
C ARG A 72 9.55 9.87 8.89
N LYS A 73 9.03 8.91 8.11
CA LYS A 73 9.85 8.08 7.21
C LYS A 73 10.44 8.89 6.07
N GLN A 74 9.66 9.83 5.53
CA GLN A 74 10.13 10.76 4.51
C GLN A 74 11.21 11.71 5.04
N SER A 75 11.00 12.29 6.23
CA SER A 75 11.99 13.17 6.88
C SER A 75 13.29 12.44 7.24
N ALA A 76 13.21 11.14 7.51
CA ALA A 76 14.37 10.28 7.72
C ALA A 76 15.04 9.82 6.41
N GLY A 77 14.56 10.26 5.25
CA GLY A 77 15.11 9.93 3.93
C GLY A 77 14.78 8.51 3.44
N ILE A 78 13.99 7.73 4.19
CA ILE A 78 13.74 6.32 3.89
C ILE A 78 13.01 6.14 2.56
N MET A 79 12.07 7.03 2.28
CA MET A 79 11.15 6.97 1.14
C MET A 79 10.52 8.33 0.86
N THR A 80 9.90 8.49 -0.31
CA THR A 80 9.03 9.63 -0.62
C THR A 80 7.60 9.16 -0.82
N VAL A 81 6.61 9.95 -0.41
CA VAL A 81 5.19 9.67 -0.68
C VAL A 81 4.81 10.41 -1.95
N MET A 82 4.27 9.69 -2.94
CA MET A 82 3.72 10.28 -4.15
C MET A 82 2.40 10.99 -3.85
N GLU A 83 2.21 12.19 -4.39
CA GLU A 83 0.90 12.84 -4.39
C GLU A 83 -0.05 12.09 -5.33
N TRP A 84 -1.24 11.75 -4.83
CA TRP A 84 -2.23 11.01 -5.60
C TRP A 84 -3.45 11.87 -5.92
N PRO A 85 -3.89 11.97 -7.18
CA PRO A 85 -5.14 12.63 -7.51
C PRO A 85 -6.34 11.81 -6.98
N PRO A 86 -7.37 12.47 -6.38
CA PRO A 86 -8.59 11.77 -5.98
C PRO A 86 -9.28 11.08 -7.17
N GLN A 87 -9.97 9.96 -6.90
CA GLN A 87 -10.83 9.27 -7.88
C GLN A 87 -10.10 8.89 -9.19
N SER A 88 -8.81 8.57 -9.13
CA SER A 88 -8.03 8.16 -10.30
C SER A 88 -7.55 6.70 -10.20
N PRO A 89 -8.47 5.71 -10.16
CA PRO A 89 -8.09 4.30 -10.11
C PRO A 89 -7.41 3.84 -11.40
N ASP A 90 -7.72 4.47 -12.53
CA ASP A 90 -7.10 4.23 -13.85
C ASP A 90 -5.58 4.50 -13.86
N LEU A 91 -5.12 5.35 -12.95
CA LEU A 91 -3.70 5.64 -12.80
C LEU A 91 -2.99 4.64 -11.88
N ASN A 92 -3.72 3.83 -11.10
CA ASN A 92 -3.16 2.92 -10.10
C ASN A 92 -2.81 1.57 -10.73
N PRO A 93 -1.51 1.25 -10.91
CA PRO A 93 -1.09 -0.02 -11.51
C PRO A 93 -1.48 -1.25 -10.68
N THR A 94 -1.82 -1.07 -9.41
CA THR A 94 -2.27 -2.15 -8.53
C THR A 94 -3.64 -2.69 -8.94
N GLU A 95 -4.53 -1.85 -9.48
CA GLU A 95 -5.84 -2.29 -9.95
C GLU A 95 -5.70 -3.28 -11.11
N LEU A 96 -4.77 -3.02 -12.04
CA LEU A 96 -4.47 -3.94 -13.15
C LEU A 96 -3.98 -5.30 -12.66
N LEU A 97 -3.19 -5.34 -11.57
CA LEU A 97 -2.72 -6.59 -10.99
C LEU A 97 -3.86 -7.37 -10.33
N TRP A 98 -4.82 -6.68 -9.71
CA TRP A 98 -6.00 -7.32 -9.14
C TRP A 98 -6.96 -7.82 -10.21
N GLU A 99 -7.16 -7.07 -11.30
CA GLU A 99 -7.95 -7.52 -12.44
C GLU A 99 -7.40 -8.81 -13.05
N GLU A 100 -6.08 -8.93 -13.20
CA GLU A 100 -5.43 -10.17 -13.64
C GLU A 100 -5.69 -11.31 -12.64
N LEU A 101 -5.50 -11.05 -11.35
CA LEU A 101 -5.71 -12.06 -10.31
C LEU A 101 -7.14 -12.57 -10.27
N ASP A 102 -8.14 -11.69 -10.40
CA ASP A 102 -9.55 -12.04 -10.42
C ASP A 102 -9.95 -12.80 -11.70
N SER A 103 -9.26 -12.53 -12.82
CA SER A 103 -9.49 -13.21 -14.10
C SER A 103 -8.90 -14.63 -14.13
N ASP A 104 -7.90 -14.89 -13.29
CA ASP A 104 -7.22 -16.19 -13.15
C ASP A 104 -7.97 -17.20 -12.26
N VAL A 105 -9.11 -16.82 -11.66
CA VAL A 105 -9.91 -17.67 -10.74
C VAL A 105 -11.13 -18.29 -11.40
#